data_AF-A0A1Z9M7X0-F1
#
_entry.id   AF-A0A1Z9M7X0-F1
#
_cell.length_a   1.000
_cell.length_b   1.000
_cell.length_c   1.000
_cell.angle_alpha   90.00
_cell.angle_beta   90.00
_cell.angle_gamma   90.00
#
_symmetry.space_group_name_H-M   'P 1'
#
loop_
_entity.id
_entity.type
_entity.pdbx_description
1 polymer ?
#
loop_
_entity_poly.entity_id
_entity_poly.type
_entity_poly.pdbx_seq_one_letter_code
_entity_poly.pdbx_strand_id
1 'polypeptide(L)'
;MDNISINIEDKIAFLSMNRAPVNALSNNFVLTISNALDKISKLDAKCLIVHSGQRHFCAGADLKERSKMNDKSIFDAVKNIQNCFSKIYNLEIPVISVINGAALGGGVELALACDFRIA
;
A
#
# COMPACT_ATOMS: atom_id res chain seq x y z
N MET A 1 -10.42 -8.34 -7.93
CA MET A 1 -10.36 -8.73 -6.51
C MET A 1 -9.18 -8.02 -5.89
N ASP A 2 -9.31 -7.59 -4.63
CA ASP A 2 -8.28 -6.87 -3.91
C ASP A 2 -7.19 -7.86 -3.49
N ASN A 3 -6.18 -8.05 -4.35
CA ASN A 3 -5.17 -9.09 -4.19
C ASN A 3 -3.85 -8.49 -3.71
N ILE A 4 -3.31 -9.06 -2.63
CA ILE A 4 -1.96 -8.79 -2.11
C ILE A 4 -1.32 -10.13 -1.78
N SER A 5 -0.06 -10.28 -2.14
CA SER A 5 0.77 -11.42 -1.75
C SER A 5 1.97 -10.96 -0.92
N ILE A 6 2.35 -11.78 0.05
CA ILE A 6 3.57 -11.61 0.85
C ILE A 6 4.46 -12.81 0.57
N ASN A 7 5.71 -12.56 0.20
CA ASN A 7 6.76 -13.58 0.08
C ASN A 7 7.98 -13.17 0.92
N ILE A 8 8.79 -14.13 1.36
CA ILE A 8 10.04 -13.86 2.07
C ILE A 8 11.16 -14.67 1.44
N GLU A 9 12.22 -13.97 1.05
CA GLU A 9 13.45 -14.57 0.51
C GLU A 9 14.65 -13.88 1.16
N ASP A 10 15.59 -14.67 1.72
CA ASP A 10 16.80 -14.15 2.36
C ASP A 10 16.56 -13.03 3.40
N LYS A 11 15.51 -13.18 4.21
CA LYS A 11 15.04 -12.19 5.20
C LYS A 11 14.54 -10.88 4.59
N ILE A 12 14.24 -10.82 3.30
CA ILE A 12 13.57 -9.69 2.65
C ILE A 12 12.10 -10.06 2.45
N ALA A 13 11.20 -9.27 3.03
CA ALA A 13 9.77 -9.39 2.78
C ALA A 13 9.40 -8.64 1.50
N PHE A 14 8.60 -9.28 0.64
CA PHE A 14 8.06 -8.68 -0.57
C PHE A 14 6.54 -8.58 -0.44
N LEU A 15 6.00 -7.36 -0.47
CA LEU A 15 4.57 -7.09 -0.55
C LEU A 15 4.23 -6.67 -1.98
N SER A 16 3.48 -7.52 -2.68
CA SER A 16 3.04 -7.24 -4.05
C SER A 16 1.59 -6.76 -4.07
N MET A 17 1.37 -5.55 -4.55
CA MET A 17 0.04 -4.97 -4.79
C MET A 17 -0.51 -5.39 -6.16
N ASN A 18 -1.65 -6.10 -6.16
CA ASN A 18 -2.20 -6.76 -7.34
C ASN A 18 -3.70 -6.51 -7.55
N ARG A 19 -4.16 -5.28 -7.33
CA ARG A 19 -5.53 -4.86 -7.61
C ARG A 19 -5.62 -4.22 -9.00
N ALA A 20 -6.06 -5.00 -9.97
CA ALA A 20 -6.25 -4.52 -11.34
C ALA A 20 -7.29 -3.38 -11.43
N PRO A 21 -7.13 -2.44 -12.39
CA PRO A 21 -6.02 -2.35 -13.35
C PRO A 21 -4.82 -1.51 -12.84
N VAL A 22 -4.99 -0.76 -11.75
CA VAL A 22 -4.08 0.35 -11.40
C VAL A 22 -3.81 0.49 -9.90
N ASN A 23 -4.15 -0.52 -9.10
CA ASN A 23 -4.02 -0.51 -7.64
C ASN A 23 -4.69 0.70 -6.98
N ALA A 24 -5.88 1.10 -7.45
CA ALA A 24 -6.60 2.20 -6.80
C ALA A 24 -6.97 1.82 -5.36
N LEU A 25 -6.80 2.74 -4.43
CA LEU A 25 -6.98 2.59 -2.99
C LEU A 25 -8.47 2.65 -2.63
N SER A 26 -9.14 1.52 -2.81
CA SER A 26 -10.46 1.26 -2.19
C SER A 26 -10.29 1.10 -0.69
N ASN A 27 -11.35 1.31 0.10
CA ASN A 27 -11.25 1.13 1.55
C ASN A 27 -10.87 -0.31 1.91
N ASN A 28 -11.44 -1.30 1.22
CA ASN A 28 -11.09 -2.71 1.43
C ASN A 28 -9.63 -3.02 1.07
N PHE A 29 -9.11 -2.45 -0.02
CA PHE A 29 -7.72 -2.67 -0.41
C PHE A 29 -6.74 -2.05 0.58
N VAL A 30 -7.03 -0.85 1.08
CA VAL A 30 -6.25 -0.19 2.14
C VAL A 30 -6.21 -1.05 3.41
N LEU A 31 -7.35 -1.58 3.85
CA LEU A 31 -7.41 -2.50 5.00
C LEU A 31 -6.63 -3.80 4.74
N THR A 32 -6.66 -4.29 3.50
CA THR A 32 -5.88 -5.47 3.09
C THR A 32 -4.37 -5.21 3.16
N ILE A 33 -3.89 -4.04 2.71
CA ILE A 33 -2.49 -3.60 2.86
C ILE A 33 -2.14 -3.50 4.35
N SER A 34 -2.97 -2.83 5.14
CA SER A 34 -2.76 -2.68 6.58
C SER A 34 -2.61 -4.04 7.29
N ASN A 35 -3.47 -5.00 6.96
CA ASN A 35 -3.38 -6.35 7.53
C ASN A 35 -2.14 -7.11 7.07
N ALA A 36 -1.64 -6.85 5.85
CA ALA A 36 -0.39 -7.42 5.37
C ALA A 36 0.81 -6.86 6.15
N LEU A 37 0.82 -5.55 6.45
CA LEU A 37 1.84 -4.92 7.28
C LEU A 37 1.85 -5.48 8.71
N ASP A 38 0.69 -5.74 9.30
CA ASP A 38 0.57 -6.38 10.63
C ASP A 38 1.12 -7.82 10.66
N LYS A 39 1.12 -8.50 9.51
CA LYS A 39 1.77 -9.81 9.38
C LYS A 39 3.27 -9.64 9.23
N ILE A 40 3.72 -8.72 8.38
CA ILE A 40 5.14 -8.47 8.11
C ILE A 40 5.89 -8.04 9.38
N SER A 41 5.28 -7.23 10.23
CA SER A 41 5.88 -6.79 11.50
C SER A 41 6.18 -7.93 12.48
N LYS A 42 5.62 -9.13 12.26
CA LYS A 42 5.83 -10.32 13.08
C LYS A 42 6.82 -11.31 12.46
N LEU A 43 7.34 -11.02 11.26
CA LEU A 43 8.31 -11.88 10.55
C LEU A 43 9.74 -11.47 10.93
N ASP A 44 10.70 -12.40 10.89
CA ASP A 44 12.15 -12.07 10.98
C ASP A 44 12.67 -11.56 9.62
N ALA A 45 12.03 -10.53 9.09
CA ALA A 45 12.52 -9.79 7.93
C ALA A 45 13.48 -8.68 8.39
N LYS A 46 14.43 -8.31 7.54
CA LYS A 46 15.36 -7.19 7.73
C LYS A 46 15.06 -6.00 6.80
N CYS A 47 14.18 -6.20 5.82
CA CYS A 47 13.75 -5.18 4.88
C CYS A 47 12.38 -5.58 4.31
N LEU A 48 11.56 -4.58 3.98
CA LEU A 48 10.33 -4.74 3.20
C LEU A 48 10.49 -4.07 1.83
N ILE A 49 10.14 -4.78 0.77
CA ILE A 49 9.97 -4.24 -0.58
C ILE A 49 8.49 -4.22 -0.92
N VAL A 50 7.95 -3.02 -1.14
CA VAL A 50 6.59 -2.79 -1.62
C VAL A 50 6.65 -2.54 -3.13
N HIS A 51 6.00 -3.40 -3.90
CA HIS A 51 5.97 -3.27 -5.35
C HIS A 51 4.57 -3.56 -5.91
N SER A 52 4.36 -3.20 -7.17
CA SER A 52 3.13 -3.51 -7.89
C SER A 52 3.36 -4.67 -8.86
N GLY A 53 2.40 -5.57 -8.99
CA GLY A 53 2.31 -6.51 -10.11
C GLY A 53 1.35 -6.03 -11.21
N GLN A 54 0.97 -4.75 -11.19
CA GLN A 54 0.26 -4.07 -12.28
C GLN A 54 1.24 -3.21 -13.10
N ARG A 55 0.79 -2.66 -14.24
CA ARG A 55 1.59 -1.75 -15.07
C ARG A 55 2.00 -0.44 -14.34
N HIS A 56 1.21 -0.03 -13.36
CA HIS A 56 1.44 1.19 -12.59
C HIS A 56 1.58 0.84 -11.11
N PHE A 57 2.29 1.69 -10.36
CA PHE A 57 2.48 1.47 -8.93
C PHE A 57 1.14 1.57 -8.19
N CYS A 58 0.51 2.75 -8.23
CA CYS A 58 -0.79 3.01 -7.60
C CYS A 58 -1.41 4.31 -8.15
N ALA A 59 -2.64 4.25 -8.62
CA ALA A 59 -3.37 5.42 -9.11
C ALA A 59 -3.99 6.31 -8.00
N GLY A 60 -3.74 6.02 -6.73
CA GLY A 60 -4.31 6.76 -5.60
C GLY A 60 -5.74 6.32 -5.28
N ALA A 61 -6.54 7.23 -4.71
CA ALA A 61 -7.88 6.92 -4.22
C ALA A 61 -8.77 6.28 -5.30
N ASP A 62 -9.58 5.28 -4.92
CA ASP A 62 -10.60 4.73 -5.81
C ASP A 62 -11.74 5.75 -6.00
N LEU A 63 -11.67 6.52 -7.08
CA LEU A 63 -12.65 7.58 -7.35
C LEU A 63 -14.07 7.03 -7.61
N LYS A 64 -14.19 5.78 -8.07
CA LYS A 64 -15.51 5.16 -8.28
C LYS A 64 -16.17 4.86 -6.94
N GLU A 65 -15.41 4.34 -5.98
CA GLU A 65 -15.89 4.17 -4.60
C GLU A 65 -16.16 5.52 -3.94
N ARG A 66 -15.22 6.47 -4.07
CA ARG A 66 -15.30 7.79 -3.46
C ARG A 66 -16.55 8.57 -3.90
N SER A 67 -16.94 8.46 -5.17
CA SER A 67 -18.13 9.14 -5.72
C SER A 67 -19.46 8.71 -5.07
N LYS A 68 -19.48 7.59 -4.35
CA LYS A 68 -20.69 7.03 -3.71
C LYS A 68 -20.72 7.24 -2.19
N MET A 69 -19.68 7.85 -1.63
CA MET A 69 -19.51 8.06 -0.20
C MET A 69 -20.18 9.36 0.26
N ASN A 70 -20.75 9.34 1.46
CA ASN A 70 -21.10 10.55 2.20
C ASN A 70 -19.89 11.06 3.03
N ASP A 71 -20.01 12.25 3.61
CA ASP A 71 -18.91 12.90 4.36
C ASP A 71 -18.33 12.03 5.48
N LYS A 72 -19.17 11.31 6.22
CA LYS A 72 -18.73 10.39 7.28
C LYS A 72 -17.88 9.26 6.70
N SER A 73 -18.38 8.57 5.67
CA SER A 73 -17.63 7.49 5.02
C SER A 73 -16.36 7.98 4.32
N ILE A 74 -16.36 9.22 3.82
CA ILE A 74 -15.18 9.90 3.27
C ILE A 74 -14.11 10.06 4.36
N PHE A 75 -14.51 10.57 5.52
CA PHE A 75 -13.63 10.79 6.66
C PHE A 75 -13.04 9.46 7.15
N ASP A 76 -13.87 8.44 7.32
CA ASP A 76 -13.43 7.11 7.76
C ASP A 76 -12.44 6.48 6.75
N ALA A 77 -12.69 6.60 5.44
CA ALA A 77 -11.78 6.10 4.41
C ALA A 77 -10.43 6.83 4.42
N VAL A 78 -10.41 8.16 4.59
CA VAL A 78 -9.16 8.94 4.71
C VAL A 78 -8.39 8.53 5.97
N LYS A 79 -9.08 8.34 7.09
CA LYS A 79 -8.47 7.88 8.34
C LYS A 79 -7.85 6.49 8.18
N ASN A 80 -8.51 5.58 7.46
CA ASN A 80 -7.95 4.25 7.18
C ASN A 80 -6.68 4.32 6.31
N ILE A 81 -6.66 5.21 5.30
CA ILE A 81 -5.46 5.48 4.49
C ILE A 81 -4.32 5.99 5.38
N GLN A 82 -4.58 7.02 6.19
CA GLN A 82 -3.59 7.61 7.10
C GLN A 82 -3.03 6.59 8.09
N ASN A 83 -3.89 5.74 8.67
CA ASN A 83 -3.47 4.68 9.57
C ASN A 83 -2.60 3.65 8.87
N CYS A 84 -2.97 3.23 7.65
CA CYS A 84 -2.18 2.31 6.85
C CYS A 84 -0.79 2.88 6.53
N PHE A 85 -0.71 4.14 6.11
CA PHE A 85 0.57 4.78 5.79
C PHE A 85 1.42 5.02 7.04
N SER A 86 0.78 5.38 8.17
CA SER A 86 1.45 5.45 9.46
C SER A 86 2.06 4.11 9.87
N LYS A 87 1.42 2.98 9.56
CA LYS A 87 2.00 1.65 9.83
C LYS A 87 3.25 1.37 8.99
N ILE A 88 3.29 1.84 7.74
CA ILE A 88 4.48 1.72 6.89
C ILE A 88 5.60 2.57 7.48
N TYR A 89 5.31 3.83 7.78
CA TYR A 89 6.27 4.79 8.31
C TYR A 89 6.87 4.36 9.66
N ASN A 90 6.08 3.73 10.53
CA ASN A 90 6.53 3.28 11.85
C ASN A 90 7.04 1.83 11.87
N LEU A 91 7.23 1.18 10.71
CA LEU A 91 7.72 -0.19 10.67
C LEU A 91 9.19 -0.23 11.12
N GLU A 92 9.54 -1.16 12.02
CA GLU A 92 10.90 -1.25 12.60
C GLU A 92 11.95 -1.90 11.66
N ILE A 93 11.66 -1.94 10.36
CA ILE A 93 12.58 -2.40 9.31
C ILE A 93 12.50 -1.42 8.12
N PRO A 94 13.59 -1.20 7.38
CA PRO A 94 13.57 -0.37 6.19
C PRO A 94 12.51 -0.81 5.18
N VAL A 95 11.76 0.14 4.64
CA VAL A 95 10.74 -0.06 3.61
C VAL A 95 11.15 0.63 2.32
N ILE A 96 11.19 -0.14 1.23
CA ILE A 96 11.55 0.32 -0.10
C ILE A 96 10.32 0.20 -1.01
N SER A 97 9.91 1.30 -1.62
CA SER A 97 8.91 1.29 -2.68
C SER A 97 9.57 1.19 -4.05
N VAL A 98 9.12 0.24 -4.87
CA VAL A 98 9.56 0.05 -6.26
C VAL A 98 8.44 0.52 -7.19
N ILE A 99 8.61 1.71 -7.76
CA ILE A 99 7.62 2.44 -8.54
C ILE A 99 7.84 2.13 -10.03
N ASN A 100 7.22 1.05 -10.51
CA ASN A 100 7.37 0.55 -11.89
C ASN A 100 6.54 1.32 -12.94
N GLY A 101 5.88 2.43 -12.56
CA GLY A 101 5.01 3.21 -13.41
C GLY A 101 4.32 4.33 -12.62
N ALA A 102 3.13 4.76 -13.04
CA ALA A 102 2.45 5.88 -12.38
C ALA A 102 2.19 5.64 -10.87
N ALA A 103 2.60 6.60 -10.06
CA ALA A 103 2.19 6.78 -8.67
C ALA A 103 1.47 8.14 -8.59
N LEU A 104 0.18 8.16 -8.29
CA LEU A 104 -0.65 9.37 -8.37
C LEU A 104 -1.43 9.61 -7.09
N GLY A 105 -1.51 10.86 -6.62
CA GLY A 105 -2.26 11.23 -5.41
C GLY A 105 -1.90 10.33 -4.23
N GLY A 106 -2.87 9.59 -3.70
CA GLY A 106 -2.63 8.60 -2.63
C GLY A 106 -1.58 7.52 -2.93
N GLY A 107 -1.30 7.23 -4.20
CA GLY A 107 -0.20 6.36 -4.60
C GLY A 107 1.17 6.98 -4.38
N VAL A 108 1.29 8.30 -4.51
CA VAL A 108 2.51 9.05 -4.13
C VAL A 108 2.64 9.07 -2.61
N GLU A 109 1.55 9.32 -1.90
CA GLU A 109 1.55 9.32 -0.42
C GLU A 109 1.96 7.95 0.14
N LEU A 110 1.49 6.84 -0.47
CA LEU A 110 1.95 5.49 -0.15
C LEU A 110 3.47 5.32 -0.33
N ALA A 111 4.01 5.80 -1.45
CA ALA A 111 5.44 5.72 -1.71
C ALA A 111 6.27 6.65 -0.81
N LEU A 112 5.71 7.79 -0.40
CA LEU A 112 6.32 8.74 0.55
C LEU A 112 6.35 8.18 1.97
N ALA A 113 5.41 7.31 2.33
CA ALA A 113 5.43 6.62 3.62
C ALA A 113 6.57 5.60 3.76
N CYS A 114 7.21 5.21 2.64
CA CYS A 114 8.38 4.32 2.62
C CYS A 114 9.68 5.12 2.79
N ASP A 115 10.72 4.50 3.36
CA ASP A 115 12.04 5.10 3.55
C ASP A 115 12.71 5.45 2.20
N PHE A 116 12.70 4.49 1.28
CA PHE A 116 13.32 4.63 -0.05
C PHE A 116 12.30 4.46 -1.17
N ARG A 117 12.59 5.13 -2.29
CA ARG A 117 11.79 5.12 -3.54
C ARG A 117 12.73 4.88 -4.71
N ILE A 118 12.45 3.84 -5.50
CA ILE A 118 13.15 3.52 -6.75
C ILE A 118 12.13 3.64 -7.89
N ALA A 119 12.45 4.41 -8.93
CA ALA A 119 11.56 4.71 -10.05
C ALA A 119 12.32 4.74 -11.38
#